data_AF-A0A2D9MX57-F1
#
_entry.id   AF-A0A2D9MX57-F1
#
_cell.length_a   1.000
_cell.length_b   1.000
_cell.length_c   1.000
_cell.angle_alpha   90.00
_cell.angle_beta   90.00
_cell.angle_gamma   90.00
#
_symmetry.space_group_name_H-M   'P 1'
#
loop_
_entity.id
_entity.type
_entity.pdbx_description
1 polymer ?
#
loop_
_entity_poly.entity_id
_entity_poly.type
_entity_poly.pdbx_seq_one_letter_code
_entity_poly.pdbx_strand_id
1 'polypeptide(L)'
;LGRWLGEYFQCELKVFVDTAPILEKPLAQNAGIGWQGKHSNLVNKDFGSWLFLGELFTTLDLEPDRVGQDHCGSCTKCLDICPTHAFPTPYQLDARRCISYLTIEHKGHIPIEFRKLIGNRIYGCDDCLAVCPWNKFAKTASEIAFIPRDKLNLPLLEELLLLDDQSFRNYFSGSPIKRIGRDRFIRNVLVAVGNSKLSEVPSTLSKLLFDPAPIVRSMAVWALGQIGDKKTIKASYKALFFKEQDEVVQSEWARVIELLQP
;
A
#
# COMPACT_ATOMS: atom_id res chain seq x y z
N LEU A 1 -22.60 14.03 14.70
CA LEU A 1 -21.94 14.38 15.97
C LEU A 1 -21.50 15.84 16.01
N GLY A 2 -20.50 16.27 15.22
CA GLY A 2 -19.97 17.65 15.31
C GLY A 2 -21.02 18.76 15.19
N ARG A 3 -21.95 18.67 14.23
CA ARG A 3 -23.07 19.62 14.12
C ARG A 3 -23.87 19.74 15.42
N TRP A 4 -24.24 18.60 15.99
CA TRP A 4 -24.99 18.55 17.25
C TRP A 4 -24.20 19.16 18.42
N LEU A 5 -22.90 18.87 18.55
CA LEU A 5 -22.06 19.45 19.59
C LEU A 5 -21.98 20.98 19.49
N GLY A 6 -21.76 21.51 18.29
CA GLY A 6 -21.67 22.95 18.04
C GLY A 6 -22.99 23.67 18.31
N GLU A 7 -24.11 23.09 17.86
CA GLU A 7 -25.45 23.66 18.06
C GLU A 7 -25.89 23.61 19.53
N TYR A 8 -25.66 22.49 20.22
CA TYR A 8 -26.15 22.31 21.58
C TYR A 8 -25.31 23.04 22.62
N PHE A 9 -23.98 22.95 22.53
CA PHE A 9 -23.07 23.55 23.51
C PHE A 9 -22.51 24.92 23.10
N GLN A 10 -22.83 25.40 21.89
CA GLN A 10 -22.32 26.68 21.36
C GLN A 10 -20.78 26.76 21.42
N CYS A 11 -20.11 25.67 21.06
CA CYS A 11 -18.65 25.56 21.08
C CYS A 11 -18.04 25.59 19.67
N GLU A 12 -16.74 25.89 19.59
CA GLU A 12 -15.99 25.82 18.35
C GLU A 12 -15.44 24.40 18.14
N LEU A 13 -15.41 23.96 16.89
CA LEU A 13 -15.07 22.58 16.53
C LEU A 13 -14.20 22.50 15.27
N LYS A 14 -13.34 21.49 15.21
CA LYS A 14 -12.64 21.09 13.99
C LYS A 14 -12.54 19.57 13.87
N VAL A 15 -12.93 19.03 12.73
CA VAL A 15 -13.01 17.58 12.48
C VAL A 15 -11.95 17.15 11.48
N PHE A 16 -11.28 16.04 11.75
CA PHE A 16 -10.23 15.48 10.90
C PHE A 16 -10.34 13.96 10.77
N VAL A 17 -9.82 13.47 9.64
CA VAL A 17 -9.57 12.06 9.33
C VAL A 17 -8.40 12.01 8.34
N ASP A 18 -7.32 11.32 8.69
CA ASP A 18 -6.08 10.98 7.94
C ASP A 18 -5.22 12.15 7.43
N THR A 19 -5.86 13.25 7.05
CA THR A 19 -5.28 14.33 6.22
C THR A 19 -4.71 15.49 7.03
N ALA A 20 -4.91 15.50 8.34
CA ALA A 20 -4.44 16.57 9.21
C ALA A 20 -3.02 16.30 9.71
N PRO A 21 -2.22 17.34 10.00
CA PRO A 21 -0.86 17.21 10.53
C PRO A 21 -0.88 16.86 12.03
N ILE A 22 -1.59 15.80 12.40
CA ILE A 22 -1.75 15.33 13.79
C ILE A 22 -1.39 13.84 13.87
N LEU A 23 -0.96 13.41 15.06
CA LEU A 23 -0.66 12.01 15.33
C LEU A 23 -1.90 11.33 15.92
N GLU A 24 -2.78 10.86 15.03
CA GLU A 24 -4.08 10.25 15.36
C GLU A 24 -3.97 9.06 16.33
N LYS A 25 -2.99 8.17 16.10
CA LYS A 25 -2.86 6.94 16.89
C LYS A 25 -2.44 7.22 18.35
N PRO A 26 -1.44 8.06 18.65
CA PRO A 26 -1.20 8.54 20.01
C PRO A 26 -2.40 9.24 20.64
N LEU A 27 -3.12 10.09 19.90
CA LEU A 27 -4.32 10.77 20.42
C LEU A 27 -5.42 9.76 20.80
N ALA A 28 -5.67 8.77 19.95
CA ALA A 28 -6.64 7.71 20.22
C ALA A 28 -6.24 6.86 21.43
N GLN A 29 -4.94 6.60 21.64
CA GLN A 29 -4.46 5.95 22.86
C GLN A 29 -4.69 6.81 24.10
N ASN A 30 -4.42 8.12 24.02
CA ASN A 30 -4.66 9.03 25.14
C ASN A 30 -6.16 9.14 25.48
N ALA A 31 -7.03 9.03 24.47
CA ALA A 31 -8.48 8.98 24.63
C ALA A 31 -9.03 7.58 25.01
N GLY A 32 -8.16 6.65 25.42
CA GLY A 32 -8.60 5.32 25.90
C GLY A 32 -9.21 4.40 24.84
N ILE A 33 -9.18 4.77 23.56
CA ILE A 33 -9.74 3.95 22.45
C ILE A 33 -8.97 2.64 22.30
N GLY A 34 -7.69 2.62 22.64
CA GLY A 34 -6.86 1.44 22.51
C GLY A 34 -5.41 1.73 22.90
N TRP A 35 -4.49 0.88 22.45
CA TRP A 35 -3.05 1.11 22.61
C TRP A 35 -2.34 1.00 21.27
N GLN A 36 -1.21 1.68 21.11
CA GLN A 36 -0.39 1.49 19.94
C GLN A 36 0.34 0.13 20.04
N GLY A 37 0.06 -0.78 19.12
CA GLY A 37 0.76 -2.07 19.06
C GLY A 37 2.21 -1.92 18.59
N LYS A 38 3.03 -2.96 18.76
CA LYS A 38 4.43 -2.97 18.29
C LYS A 38 4.59 -2.73 16.78
N HIS A 39 3.53 -2.96 16.00
CA HIS A 39 3.44 -2.62 14.58
C HIS A 39 3.00 -1.18 14.29
N SER A 40 3.03 -0.30 15.31
CA SER A 40 2.67 1.13 15.26
C SER A 40 1.26 1.50 14.78
N ASN A 41 0.31 0.56 14.78
CA ASN A 41 -1.12 0.85 14.58
C ASN A 41 -1.88 0.72 15.91
N LEU A 42 -3.02 1.40 16.03
CA LEU A 42 -3.89 1.28 17.19
C LEU A 42 -4.50 -0.13 17.25
N VAL A 43 -4.60 -0.68 18.45
CA VAL A 43 -5.23 -1.97 18.74
C VAL A 43 -6.22 -1.76 19.88
N ASN A 44 -7.39 -2.40 19.77
CA ASN A 44 -8.48 -2.37 20.74
C ASN A 44 -8.87 -3.80 21.13
N LYS A 45 -9.41 -3.98 22.33
CA LYS A 45 -9.79 -5.29 22.88
C LYS A 45 -11.00 -5.92 22.19
N ASP A 46 -11.92 -5.08 21.70
CA ASP A 46 -13.22 -5.47 21.16
C ASP A 46 -13.26 -5.47 19.62
N PHE A 47 -12.35 -4.74 18.98
CA PHE A 47 -12.30 -4.57 17.53
C PHE A 47 -10.96 -4.99 16.90
N GLY A 48 -9.96 -5.34 17.71
CA GLY A 48 -8.60 -5.57 17.21
C GLY A 48 -7.98 -4.29 16.65
N SER A 49 -7.25 -4.41 15.55
CA SER A 49 -6.56 -3.31 14.86
C SER A 49 -7.24 -2.90 13.55
N TRP A 50 -8.43 -3.42 13.25
CA TRP A 50 -9.19 -3.11 12.03
C TRP A 50 -10.15 -1.94 12.31
N LEU A 51 -9.57 -0.76 12.52
CA LEU A 51 -10.28 0.45 12.90
C LEU A 51 -9.91 1.61 11.97
N PHE A 52 -10.88 2.46 11.67
CA PHE A 52 -10.62 3.80 11.17
C PHE A 52 -10.61 4.77 12.36
N LEU A 53 -9.73 5.77 12.30
CA LEU A 53 -9.65 6.84 13.29
C LEU A 53 -10.23 8.12 12.71
N GLY A 54 -10.79 8.94 13.59
CA GLY A 54 -11.24 10.27 13.26
C GLY A 54 -11.30 11.10 14.54
N GLU A 55 -10.95 12.36 14.41
CA GLU A 55 -10.76 13.26 15.54
C GLU A 55 -11.71 14.46 15.43
N LEU A 56 -12.20 14.87 16.58
CA LEU A 56 -12.97 16.10 16.73
C LEU A 56 -12.33 16.93 17.84
N PHE A 57 -11.72 18.04 17.45
CA PHE A 57 -11.17 19.05 18.35
C PHE A 57 -12.30 20.00 18.75
N THR A 58 -12.33 20.39 20.01
CA THR A 58 -13.35 21.27 20.58
C THR A 58 -12.76 22.22 21.60
N THR A 59 -13.41 23.36 21.81
CA THR A 59 -13.12 24.29 22.91
C THR A 59 -13.81 23.93 24.22
N LEU A 60 -14.62 22.86 24.24
CA LEU A 60 -15.22 22.37 25.47
C LEU A 60 -14.15 21.86 26.44
N ASP A 61 -14.33 22.20 27.71
CA ASP A 61 -13.54 21.65 28.81
C ASP A 61 -14.15 20.29 29.20
N LEU A 62 -13.50 19.21 28.75
CA LEU A 62 -13.94 17.84 28.95
C LEU A 62 -12.94 17.13 29.85
N GLU A 63 -13.44 16.39 30.83
CA GLU A 63 -12.62 15.50 31.64
C GLU A 63 -11.98 14.43 30.73
N PRO A 64 -10.63 14.32 30.72
CA PRO A 64 -9.96 13.34 29.88
C PRO A 64 -10.25 11.89 30.28
N ASP A 65 -10.34 11.02 29.27
CA ASP A 65 -10.39 9.58 29.48
C ASP A 65 -9.08 9.02 30.06
N ARG A 66 -9.15 7.77 30.54
CA ARG A 66 -7.95 7.03 30.95
C ARG A 66 -7.19 6.55 29.71
N VAL A 67 -5.89 6.82 29.69
CA VAL A 67 -4.98 6.34 28.64
C VAL A 67 -5.06 4.82 28.50
N GLY A 68 -5.14 4.34 27.25
CA GLY A 68 -5.17 2.92 26.94
C GLY A 68 -3.86 2.21 27.30
N GLN A 69 -3.99 1.04 27.91
CA GLN A 69 -2.86 0.24 28.38
C GLN A 69 -2.34 -0.70 27.29
N ASP A 70 -1.02 -0.86 27.22
CA ASP A 70 -0.39 -1.79 26.29
C ASP A 70 -0.72 -3.25 26.66
N HIS A 71 -1.14 -4.01 25.65
CA HIS A 71 -1.44 -5.45 25.78
C HIS A 71 -0.68 -6.33 24.77
N CYS A 72 0.43 -5.85 24.21
CA CYS A 72 1.32 -6.64 23.35
C CYS A 72 2.16 -7.64 24.16
N GLY A 73 2.60 -7.26 25.36
CA GLY A 73 3.47 -8.11 26.20
C GLY A 73 4.75 -8.54 25.46
N SER A 74 5.11 -9.82 25.56
CA SER A 74 6.29 -10.39 24.88
C SER A 74 6.07 -10.72 23.39
N CYS A 75 4.87 -10.55 22.84
CA CYS A 75 4.56 -10.90 21.45
C CYS A 75 5.43 -10.14 20.43
N THR A 76 5.94 -10.80 19.40
CA THR A 76 6.72 -10.21 18.30
C THR A 76 6.18 -10.53 16.91
N LYS A 77 5.05 -11.24 16.81
CA LYS A 77 4.53 -11.79 15.53
C LYS A 77 4.50 -10.80 14.37
N CYS A 78 4.09 -9.56 14.62
CA CYS A 78 4.00 -8.51 13.59
C CYS A 78 5.37 -8.02 13.09
N LEU A 79 6.40 -8.08 13.94
CA LEU A 79 7.79 -7.78 13.59
C LEU A 79 8.36 -8.94 12.77
N ASP A 80 8.08 -10.17 13.20
CA ASP A 80 8.61 -11.40 12.58
C ASP A 80 8.02 -11.64 11.18
N ILE A 81 6.74 -11.35 10.96
CA ILE A 81 6.08 -11.57 9.67
C ILE A 81 6.43 -10.51 8.62
N CYS A 82 6.92 -9.34 9.03
CA CYS A 82 7.09 -8.19 8.14
C CYS A 82 8.09 -8.54 7.02
N PRO A 83 7.67 -8.64 5.73
CA PRO A 83 8.53 -9.22 4.69
C PRO A 83 9.82 -8.45 4.44
N THR A 84 9.81 -7.15 4.72
CA THR A 84 10.92 -6.22 4.48
C THR A 84 11.65 -5.85 5.77
N HIS A 85 11.28 -6.42 6.92
CA HIS A 85 11.78 -6.02 8.24
C HIS A 85 11.71 -4.50 8.41
N ALA A 86 10.53 -3.92 8.19
CA ALA A 86 10.31 -2.49 8.28
C ALA A 86 10.28 -1.98 9.74
N PHE A 87 10.32 -2.87 10.72
CA PHE A 87 10.37 -2.53 12.14
C PHE A 87 11.78 -2.79 12.70
N PRO A 88 12.67 -1.78 12.76
CA PRO A 88 14.00 -1.96 13.34
C PRO A 88 13.94 -2.35 14.83
N THR A 89 12.96 -1.82 15.56
CA THR A 89 12.67 -2.16 16.95
C THR A 89 11.15 -2.10 17.17
N PRO A 90 10.60 -2.72 18.24
CA PRO A 90 9.19 -2.59 18.59
C PRO A 90 8.73 -1.12 18.62
N TYR A 91 7.53 -0.85 18.09
CA TYR A 91 6.90 0.49 18.02
C TYR A 91 7.58 1.50 17.08
N GLN A 92 8.66 1.12 16.41
CA GLN A 92 9.36 1.97 15.45
C GLN A 92 9.20 1.42 14.03
N LEU A 93 8.70 2.23 13.10
CA LEU A 93 8.53 1.87 11.70
C LEU A 93 9.48 2.69 10.82
N ASP A 94 10.32 2.03 10.01
CA ASP A 94 10.98 2.64 8.87
C ASP A 94 10.05 2.60 7.65
N ALA A 95 9.38 3.72 7.38
CA ALA A 95 8.43 3.84 6.28
C ALA A 95 9.06 3.53 4.92
N ARG A 96 10.36 3.78 4.72
CA ARG A 96 11.05 3.55 3.43
C ARG A 96 11.12 2.05 3.08
N ARG A 97 10.95 1.17 4.07
CA ARG A 97 10.92 -0.29 3.91
C ARG A 97 9.49 -0.84 3.93
N CYS A 98 8.52 -0.08 4.42
CA CYS A 98 7.14 -0.54 4.59
C CYS A 98 6.46 -0.72 3.22
N ILE A 99 5.96 -1.92 2.93
CA ILE A 99 5.26 -2.20 1.66
C ILE A 99 4.05 -1.27 1.47
N SER A 100 3.33 -0.94 2.55
CA SER A 100 2.21 0.00 2.48
C SER A 100 2.68 1.38 1.99
N TYR A 101 3.75 1.93 2.56
CA TYR A 101 4.35 3.18 2.07
C TYR A 101 4.87 3.07 0.63
N LEU A 102 5.58 1.98 0.30
CA LEU A 102 6.15 1.77 -1.04
C LEU A 102 5.08 1.73 -2.14
N THR A 103 3.92 1.15 -1.83
CA THR A 103 2.82 1.00 -2.80
C THR A 103 1.90 2.22 -2.84
N ILE A 104 1.84 3.02 -1.77
CA ILE A 104 0.89 4.13 -1.65
C ILE A 104 1.58 5.50 -1.79
N GLU A 105 2.58 5.79 -0.96
CA GLU A 105 3.17 7.13 -0.84
C GLU A 105 4.41 7.31 -1.70
N HIS A 106 5.23 6.27 -1.85
CA HIS A 106 6.48 6.36 -2.59
C HIS A 106 6.24 6.69 -4.05
N LYS A 107 6.77 7.84 -4.49
CA LYS A 107 6.56 8.35 -5.86
C LYS A 107 7.52 7.74 -6.89
N GLY A 108 8.72 7.37 -6.46
CA GLY A 108 9.79 6.89 -7.35
C GLY A 108 9.72 5.40 -7.67
N HIS A 109 10.79 4.86 -8.23
CA HIS A 109 10.92 3.42 -8.45
C HIS A 109 11.07 2.68 -7.13
N ILE A 110 10.40 1.55 -7.00
CA ILE A 110 10.54 0.70 -5.81
C ILE A 110 11.97 0.12 -5.79
N PRO A 111 12.71 0.22 -4.67
CA PRO A 111 14.04 -0.36 -4.54
C PRO A 111 14.04 -1.86 -4.83
N ILE A 112 15.07 -2.35 -5.52
CA ILE A 112 15.12 -3.71 -6.09
C ILE A 112 15.00 -4.78 -5.02
N GLU A 113 15.64 -4.56 -3.88
CA GLU A 113 15.63 -5.45 -2.73
C GLU A 113 14.21 -5.69 -2.18
N PHE A 114 13.26 -4.79 -2.44
CA PHE A 114 11.88 -4.92 -1.95
C PHE A 114 10.91 -5.48 -2.99
N ARG A 115 11.21 -5.41 -4.29
CA ARG A 115 10.24 -5.77 -5.36
C ARG A 115 9.72 -7.20 -5.24
N LYS A 116 10.60 -8.17 -4.96
CA LYS A 116 10.20 -9.58 -4.74
C LYS A 116 9.39 -9.76 -3.45
N LEU A 117 9.78 -9.05 -2.39
CA LEU A 117 9.16 -9.15 -1.06
C LEU A 117 7.73 -8.56 -1.02
N ILE A 118 7.40 -7.66 -1.95
CA ILE A 118 6.04 -7.13 -2.11
C ILE A 118 5.02 -8.23 -2.44
N GLY A 119 5.42 -9.29 -3.15
CA GLY A 119 4.50 -10.33 -3.60
C GLY A 119 3.44 -9.77 -4.54
N ASN A 120 2.17 -10.06 -4.28
CA ASN A 120 1.02 -9.60 -5.07
C ASN A 120 0.31 -8.35 -4.51
N ARG A 121 0.94 -7.64 -3.55
CA ARG A 121 0.35 -6.46 -2.90
C ARG A 121 0.45 -5.24 -3.82
N ILE A 122 -0.66 -4.86 -4.44
CA ILE A 122 -0.71 -3.74 -5.40
C ILE A 122 -1.09 -2.39 -4.76
N TYR A 123 -1.64 -2.40 -3.54
CA TYR A 123 -1.98 -1.20 -2.77
C TYR A 123 -2.09 -1.55 -1.28
N GLY A 124 -1.20 -1.03 -0.45
CA GLY A 124 -1.18 -1.34 0.98
C GLY A 124 -0.51 -2.68 1.32
N CYS A 125 -0.42 -2.96 2.61
CA CYS A 125 0.04 -4.24 3.14
C CYS A 125 -0.55 -4.42 4.54
N ASP A 126 -1.18 -5.56 4.76
CA ASP A 126 -1.87 -5.85 6.02
C ASP A 126 -1.18 -6.92 6.87
N ASP A 127 -0.04 -7.47 6.44
CA ASP A 127 0.59 -8.63 7.10
C ASP A 127 0.80 -8.44 8.61
N CYS A 128 1.28 -7.27 9.01
CA CYS A 128 1.55 -6.95 10.42
C CYS A 128 0.27 -6.80 11.25
N LEU A 129 -0.85 -6.43 10.61
CA LEU A 129 -2.17 -6.42 11.22
C LEU A 129 -2.75 -7.84 11.23
N ALA A 130 -2.81 -8.51 10.08
CA ALA A 130 -3.40 -9.83 9.91
C ALA A 130 -2.85 -10.88 10.90
N VAL A 131 -1.56 -10.82 11.25
CA VAL A 131 -0.94 -11.73 12.22
C VAL A 131 -1.19 -11.36 13.69
N CYS A 132 -1.70 -10.15 13.97
CA CYS A 132 -1.87 -9.65 15.32
C CYS A 132 -2.89 -10.51 16.11
N PRO A 133 -2.53 -11.08 17.27
CA PRO A 133 -3.43 -11.96 18.03
C PRO A 133 -4.73 -11.30 18.49
N TRP A 134 -4.74 -9.97 18.61
CA TRP A 134 -5.92 -9.20 19.00
C TRP A 134 -6.98 -9.12 17.89
N ASN A 135 -6.62 -9.40 16.64
CA ASN A 135 -7.59 -9.44 15.54
C ASN A 135 -8.52 -10.65 15.57
N LYS A 136 -8.31 -11.61 16.48
CA LYS A 136 -9.32 -12.64 16.78
C LYS A 136 -10.61 -12.05 17.38
N PHE A 137 -10.54 -10.83 17.92
CA PHE A 137 -11.69 -10.11 18.47
C PHE A 137 -12.33 -9.17 17.44
N ALA A 138 -11.72 -9.00 16.27
CA ALA A 138 -12.23 -8.10 15.25
C ALA A 138 -13.58 -8.56 14.71
N LYS A 139 -14.40 -7.59 14.33
CA LYS A 139 -15.73 -7.82 13.76
C LYS A 139 -15.76 -7.30 12.34
N THR A 140 -16.39 -8.04 11.45
CA THR A 140 -16.67 -7.56 10.09
C THR A 140 -17.60 -6.35 10.17
N ALA A 141 -17.26 -5.27 9.47
CA ALA A 141 -18.12 -4.09 9.39
C ALA A 141 -19.47 -4.43 8.75
N SER A 142 -20.54 -3.83 9.29
CA SER A 142 -21.91 -3.99 8.79
C SER A 142 -22.34 -2.85 7.87
N GLU A 143 -21.59 -1.75 7.87
CA GLU A 143 -21.87 -0.55 7.11
C GLU A 143 -21.60 -0.81 5.63
N ILE A 144 -22.59 -0.54 4.78
CA ILE A 144 -22.50 -0.76 3.33
C ILE A 144 -21.33 -0.02 2.68
N ALA A 145 -20.90 1.11 3.27
CA ALA A 145 -19.78 1.91 2.81
C ALA A 145 -18.41 1.20 2.94
N PHE A 146 -18.31 0.18 3.79
CA PHE A 146 -17.08 -0.59 4.00
C PHE A 146 -17.08 -1.96 3.31
N ILE A 147 -18.19 -2.33 2.65
CA ILE A 147 -18.26 -3.55 1.85
C ILE A 147 -17.46 -3.33 0.55
N PRO A 148 -16.47 -4.19 0.24
CA PRO A 148 -15.71 -4.06 -0.99
C PRO A 148 -16.64 -4.24 -2.20
N ARG A 149 -16.50 -3.34 -3.18
CA ARG A 149 -17.23 -3.46 -4.46
C ARG A 149 -16.77 -4.72 -5.18
N ASP A 150 -17.68 -5.50 -5.74
CA ASP A 150 -17.38 -6.78 -6.40
C ASP A 150 -16.23 -6.68 -7.41
N LYS A 151 -16.23 -5.63 -8.25
CA LYS A 151 -15.17 -5.40 -9.24
C LYS A 151 -13.78 -5.19 -8.64
N LEU A 152 -13.69 -4.78 -7.36
CA LEU A 152 -12.43 -4.58 -6.62
C LEU A 152 -12.06 -5.78 -5.76
N ASN A 153 -12.88 -6.84 -5.76
CA ASN A 153 -12.61 -8.05 -5.01
C ASN A 153 -11.72 -8.98 -5.85
N LEU A 154 -10.41 -8.93 -5.58
CA LEU A 154 -9.38 -9.76 -6.25
C LEU A 154 -9.41 -9.68 -7.79
N PRO A 155 -9.30 -8.47 -8.38
CA PRO A 155 -9.26 -8.31 -9.83
C PRO A 155 -8.03 -9.00 -10.45
N LEU A 156 -8.15 -9.45 -11.69
CA LEU A 156 -7.03 -10.03 -12.43
C LEU A 156 -5.97 -8.94 -12.71
N LEU A 157 -4.70 -9.24 -12.44
CA LEU A 157 -3.60 -8.30 -12.67
C LEU A 157 -3.53 -7.86 -14.13
N GLU A 158 -3.80 -8.76 -15.08
CA GLU A 158 -3.79 -8.44 -16.51
C GLU A 158 -4.87 -7.43 -16.92
N GLU A 159 -6.05 -7.50 -16.31
CA GLU A 159 -7.12 -6.52 -16.54
C GLU A 159 -6.72 -5.14 -16.02
N LEU A 160 -6.05 -5.11 -14.87
CA LEU A 160 -5.55 -3.86 -14.28
C LEU A 160 -4.45 -3.22 -15.13
N LEU A 161 -3.62 -4.00 -15.83
CA LEU A 161 -2.58 -3.49 -16.73
C LEU A 161 -3.15 -2.75 -17.96
N LEU A 162 -4.42 -2.97 -18.31
CA LEU A 162 -5.09 -2.31 -19.43
C LEU A 162 -5.55 -0.88 -19.11
N LEU A 163 -5.49 -0.46 -17.84
CA LEU A 163 -5.99 0.83 -17.44
C LEU A 163 -5.11 1.96 -17.98
N ASP A 164 -5.68 2.77 -18.87
CA ASP A 164 -5.22 4.11 -19.17
C ASP A 164 -5.63 5.10 -18.05
N ASP A 165 -5.21 6.35 -18.16
CA ASP A 165 -5.48 7.36 -17.14
C ASP A 165 -6.99 7.62 -16.92
N GLN A 166 -7.79 7.61 -17.99
CA GLN A 166 -9.24 7.85 -17.89
C GLN A 166 -9.98 6.67 -17.27
N SER A 167 -9.72 5.46 -17.76
CA SER A 167 -10.30 4.23 -17.22
C SER A 167 -9.85 3.97 -15.79
N PHE A 168 -8.60 4.27 -15.41
CA PHE A 168 -8.12 4.22 -14.02
C PHE A 168 -8.96 5.12 -13.11
N ARG A 169 -9.14 6.40 -13.48
CA ARG A 169 -9.94 7.36 -12.69
C ARG A 169 -11.38 6.91 -12.53
N ASN A 170 -11.98 6.36 -13.58
CA ASN A 170 -13.34 5.85 -13.57
C ASN A 170 -13.44 4.59 -12.69
N TYR A 171 -12.50 3.67 -12.85
CA TYR A 171 -12.48 2.39 -12.14
C TYR A 171 -12.36 2.57 -10.62
N PHE A 172 -11.44 3.44 -10.19
CA PHE A 172 -11.18 3.73 -8.77
C PHE A 172 -11.93 4.95 -8.22
N SER A 173 -12.94 5.48 -8.93
CA SER A 173 -13.77 6.57 -8.38
C SER A 173 -14.35 6.18 -7.02
N GLY A 174 -14.26 7.08 -6.04
CA GLY A 174 -14.67 6.84 -4.64
C GLY A 174 -13.76 5.88 -3.86
N SER A 175 -12.62 5.46 -4.40
CA SER A 175 -11.61 4.66 -3.68
C SER A 175 -10.37 5.50 -3.36
N PRO A 176 -9.72 5.28 -2.20
CA PRO A 176 -8.44 5.92 -1.89
C PRO A 176 -7.34 5.58 -2.90
N ILE A 177 -7.46 4.47 -3.65
CA ILE A 177 -6.51 4.09 -4.72
C ILE A 177 -6.41 5.19 -5.79
N LYS A 178 -7.49 5.91 -6.07
CA LYS A 178 -7.48 6.98 -7.09
C LYS A 178 -6.41 8.04 -6.81
N ARG A 179 -6.06 8.30 -5.55
CA ARG A 179 -5.10 9.34 -5.16
C ARG A 179 -3.66 9.05 -5.60
N ILE A 180 -3.30 7.78 -5.82
CA ILE A 180 -1.93 7.46 -6.20
C ILE A 180 -1.68 7.72 -7.69
N GLY A 181 -2.74 7.76 -8.51
CA GLY A 181 -2.64 7.94 -9.95
C GLY A 181 -2.24 6.67 -10.69
N ARG A 182 -2.50 6.66 -12.00
CA ARG A 182 -2.38 5.48 -12.86
C ARG A 182 -0.98 4.91 -12.88
N ASP A 183 0.05 5.73 -13.12
CA ASP A 183 1.41 5.22 -13.35
C ASP A 183 2.00 4.52 -12.12
N ARG A 184 1.79 5.06 -10.92
CA ARG A 184 2.22 4.42 -9.67
C ARG A 184 1.44 3.15 -9.38
N PHE A 185 0.16 3.11 -9.73
CA PHE A 185 -0.65 1.90 -9.60
C PHE A 185 -0.16 0.81 -10.57
N ILE A 186 0.01 1.12 -11.85
CA ILE A 186 0.51 0.17 -12.85
C ILE A 186 1.92 -0.31 -12.52
N ARG A 187 2.80 0.56 -12.00
CA ARG A 187 4.09 0.18 -11.42
C ARG A 187 3.94 -0.95 -10.38
N ASN A 188 3.00 -0.83 -9.45
CA ASN A 188 2.75 -1.85 -8.43
C ASN A 188 2.19 -3.14 -9.03
N VAL A 189 1.27 -3.03 -9.98
CA VAL A 189 0.69 -4.19 -10.69
C VAL A 189 1.78 -4.95 -11.45
N LEU A 190 2.70 -4.25 -12.12
CA LEU A 190 3.84 -4.86 -12.80
C LEU A 190 4.78 -5.58 -11.83
N VAL A 191 4.99 -5.02 -10.62
CA VAL A 191 5.73 -5.73 -9.56
C VAL A 191 5.02 -7.04 -9.18
N ALA A 192 3.70 -7.01 -9.00
CA ALA A 192 2.91 -8.21 -8.72
C ALA A 192 2.94 -9.24 -9.87
N VAL A 193 2.91 -8.79 -11.12
CA VAL A 193 3.02 -9.65 -12.31
C VAL A 193 4.41 -10.28 -12.42
N GLY A 194 5.49 -9.55 -12.14
CA GLY A 194 6.82 -10.17 -12.08
C GLY A 194 6.93 -11.23 -10.97
N ASN A 195 6.14 -11.10 -9.91
CA ASN A 195 6.11 -12.06 -8.80
C ASN A 195 5.14 -13.24 -9.00
N SER A 196 4.30 -13.25 -10.05
CA SER A 196 3.20 -14.22 -10.21
C SER A 196 3.62 -15.60 -10.75
N LYS A 197 4.91 -15.80 -11.03
CA LYS A 197 5.48 -17.06 -11.57
C LYS A 197 4.82 -17.52 -12.88
N LEU A 198 4.32 -16.58 -13.69
CA LEU A 198 3.80 -16.89 -15.02
C LEU A 198 4.92 -17.51 -15.88
N SER A 199 4.54 -18.50 -16.70
CA SER A 199 5.45 -19.16 -17.65
C SER A 199 5.62 -18.38 -18.96
N GLU A 200 4.63 -17.56 -19.30
CA GLU A 200 4.60 -16.77 -20.54
C GLU A 200 4.35 -15.31 -20.22
N VAL A 201 4.87 -14.43 -21.08
CA VAL A 201 4.72 -12.98 -20.95
C VAL A 201 3.33 -12.58 -21.43
N PRO A 202 2.48 -11.97 -20.57
CA PRO A 202 1.18 -11.48 -21.01
C PRO A 202 1.34 -10.44 -22.12
N SER A 203 0.50 -10.51 -23.15
CA SER A 203 0.54 -9.54 -24.25
C SER A 203 0.35 -8.09 -23.78
N THR A 204 -0.36 -7.90 -22.66
CA THR A 204 -0.56 -6.61 -22.00
C THR A 204 0.74 -6.03 -21.44
N LEU A 205 1.62 -6.86 -20.87
CA LEU A 205 2.93 -6.44 -20.38
C LEU A 205 3.79 -5.90 -21.54
N SER A 206 3.81 -6.60 -22.68
CA SER A 206 4.59 -6.18 -23.85
C SER A 206 4.19 -4.79 -24.37
N LYS A 207 2.92 -4.40 -24.25
CA LYS A 207 2.46 -3.04 -24.61
C LYS A 207 3.02 -1.97 -23.67
N LEU A 208 3.15 -2.29 -22.38
CA LEU A 208 3.64 -1.36 -21.36
C LEU A 208 5.15 -1.08 -21.45
N LEU A 209 5.89 -1.84 -22.26
CA LEU A 209 7.27 -1.50 -22.63
C LEU A 209 7.36 -0.22 -23.48
N PHE A 210 6.24 0.22 -24.07
CA PHE A 210 6.14 1.45 -24.87
C PHE A 210 5.38 2.58 -24.15
N ASP A 211 5.08 2.39 -22.86
CA ASP A 211 4.30 3.36 -22.09
C ASP A 211 4.99 4.74 -22.05
N PRO A 212 4.27 5.87 -22.14
CA PRO A 212 4.90 7.19 -22.06
C PRO A 212 5.63 7.42 -20.72
N ALA A 213 5.18 6.80 -19.63
CA ALA A 213 5.76 6.98 -18.31
C ALA A 213 6.98 6.06 -18.08
N PRO A 214 8.19 6.60 -17.80
CA PRO A 214 9.38 5.77 -17.56
C PRO A 214 9.25 4.83 -16.34
N ILE A 215 8.49 5.24 -15.32
CA ILE A 215 8.21 4.41 -14.14
C ILE A 215 7.43 3.14 -14.48
N VAL A 216 6.59 3.20 -15.52
CA VAL A 216 5.85 2.03 -16.02
C VAL A 216 6.76 1.18 -16.89
N ARG A 217 7.48 1.78 -17.86
CA ARG A 217 8.42 1.04 -18.73
C ARG A 217 9.47 0.28 -17.93
N SER A 218 10.12 0.92 -16.97
CA SER A 218 11.14 0.31 -16.11
C SER A 218 10.62 -0.92 -15.37
N MET A 219 9.41 -0.85 -14.79
CA MET A 219 8.83 -2.00 -14.10
C MET A 219 8.33 -3.08 -15.07
N ALA A 220 7.94 -2.71 -16.29
CA ALA A 220 7.60 -3.68 -17.33
C ALA A 220 8.84 -4.48 -17.75
N VAL A 221 10.00 -3.82 -17.89
CA VAL A 221 11.30 -4.48 -18.12
C VAL A 221 11.65 -5.41 -16.96
N TRP A 222 11.53 -4.94 -15.72
CA TRP A 222 11.79 -5.77 -14.54
C TRP A 222 10.89 -7.01 -14.49
N ALA A 223 9.59 -6.84 -14.72
CA ALA A 223 8.61 -7.94 -14.70
C ALA A 223 8.89 -8.95 -15.82
N LEU A 224 9.23 -8.47 -17.01
CA LEU A 224 9.67 -9.31 -18.14
C LEU A 224 10.88 -10.16 -17.76
N GLY A 225 11.87 -9.57 -17.09
CA GLY A 225 13.05 -10.29 -16.58
C GLY A 225 12.72 -11.34 -15.53
N GLN A 226 11.72 -11.10 -14.66
CA GLN A 226 11.29 -12.10 -13.68
C GLN A 226 10.56 -13.30 -14.31
N ILE A 227 9.75 -13.06 -15.35
CA ILE A 227 9.08 -14.13 -16.09
C ILE A 227 10.10 -15.00 -16.83
N GLY A 228 11.18 -14.41 -17.34
CA GLY A 228 12.32 -15.16 -17.86
C GLY A 228 12.14 -15.75 -19.26
N ASP A 229 11.15 -15.29 -20.04
CA ASP A 229 11.02 -15.64 -21.45
C ASP A 229 12.18 -15.01 -22.26
N LYS A 230 13.26 -15.79 -22.42
CA LYS A 230 14.48 -15.37 -23.10
C LYS A 230 14.24 -14.87 -24.53
N LYS A 231 13.26 -15.44 -25.25
CA LYS A 231 12.96 -15.06 -26.63
C LYS A 231 12.38 -13.64 -26.65
N THR A 232 11.37 -13.40 -25.82
CA THR A 232 10.72 -12.08 -25.72
C THR A 232 11.68 -11.03 -25.17
N ILE A 233 12.47 -11.34 -24.13
CA ILE A 233 13.48 -10.41 -23.59
C ILE A 233 14.45 -9.94 -24.68
N LYS A 234 15.07 -10.87 -25.43
CA LYS A 234 16.06 -10.51 -26.46
C LYS A 234 15.43 -9.70 -27.60
N ALA A 235 14.23 -10.05 -28.03
CA ALA A 235 13.51 -9.32 -29.07
C ALA A 235 13.17 -7.89 -28.63
N SER A 236 12.62 -7.73 -27.43
CA SER A 236 12.25 -6.43 -26.87
C SER A 236 13.48 -5.55 -26.60
N TYR A 237 14.55 -6.10 -26.04
CA TYR A 237 15.80 -5.36 -25.82
C TYR A 237 16.35 -4.76 -27.12
N LYS A 238 16.47 -5.59 -28.18
CA LYS A 238 16.96 -5.12 -29.50
C LYS A 238 16.07 -4.01 -30.09
N ALA A 239 14.77 -4.09 -29.88
CA ALA A 239 13.80 -3.14 -30.43
C ALA A 239 13.77 -1.80 -29.67
N LEU A 240 14.03 -1.82 -28.36
CA LEU A 240 13.71 -0.72 -27.45
C LEU A 240 14.93 -0.06 -26.79
N PHE A 241 15.94 -0.83 -26.41
CA PHE A 241 17.03 -0.31 -25.57
C PHE A 241 17.75 0.89 -26.20
N PHE A 242 18.10 0.82 -27.48
CA PHE A 242 18.80 1.89 -28.19
C PHE A 242 17.94 3.14 -28.47
N LYS A 243 16.62 3.06 -28.24
CA LYS A 243 15.68 4.19 -28.36
C LYS A 243 15.31 4.79 -27.00
N GLU A 244 15.62 4.09 -25.92
CA GLU A 244 15.31 4.53 -24.57
C GLU A 244 16.25 5.67 -24.16
N GLN A 245 15.69 6.72 -23.55
CA GLN A 245 16.43 7.90 -23.10
C GLN A 245 16.44 8.01 -21.57
N ASP A 246 15.56 7.31 -20.88
CA ASP A 246 15.49 7.30 -19.43
C ASP A 246 16.55 6.34 -18.83
N GLU A 247 17.43 6.89 -18.00
CA GLU A 247 18.55 6.16 -17.39
C GLU A 247 18.09 5.00 -16.49
N VAL A 248 16.94 5.13 -15.83
CA VAL A 248 16.41 4.06 -14.97
C VAL A 248 15.90 2.91 -15.82
N VAL A 249 15.19 3.19 -16.91
CA VAL A 249 14.73 2.14 -17.83
C VAL A 249 15.92 1.44 -18.49
N GLN A 250 16.95 2.19 -18.91
CA GLN A 250 18.20 1.61 -19.42
C GLN A 250 18.88 0.70 -18.39
N SER A 251 18.93 1.13 -17.12
CA SER A 251 19.51 0.35 -16.02
C SER A 251 18.75 -0.95 -15.76
N GLU A 252 17.42 -0.94 -15.87
CA GLU A 252 16.61 -2.17 -15.77
C GLU A 252 16.89 -3.12 -16.93
N TRP A 253 17.02 -2.61 -18.16
CA TRP A 253 17.39 -3.43 -19.31
C TRP A 253 18.76 -4.08 -19.15
N ALA A 254 19.76 -3.32 -18.71
CA ALA A 254 21.10 -3.83 -18.47
C ALA A 254 21.08 -5.01 -17.49
N ARG A 255 20.36 -4.86 -16.37
CA ARG A 255 20.17 -5.93 -15.36
C ARG A 255 19.50 -7.18 -15.93
N VAL A 256 18.43 -7.00 -16.69
CA VAL A 256 17.68 -8.12 -17.26
C VAL A 256 18.53 -8.90 -18.27
N ILE A 257 19.35 -8.21 -19.08
CA ILE A 257 20.26 -8.86 -20.03
C ILE A 257 21.42 -9.56 -19.32
N GLU A 258 21.96 -8.97 -18.25
CA GLU A 258 23.00 -9.61 -17.43
C GLU A 258 22.51 -10.95 -16.85
N LEU A 259 21.27 -11.01 -16.36
CA LEU A 259 20.64 -12.25 -15.87
C LEU A 259 20.43 -13.33 -16.95
N LEU A 260 20.53 -12.99 -18.22
CA LEU A 260 20.44 -13.94 -19.34
C LEU A 260 21.79 -14.52 -19.77
N GLN A 261 22.90 -14.00 -19.24
CA GLN A 261 24.22 -14.55 -19.52
C GLN A 261 24.36 -15.93 -18.83
N PRO A 262 25.00 -16.90 -19.51
CA PRO A 262 25.13 -18.27 -19.03
C PRO A 262 25.94 -18.39 -17.73
#